data_AF-J0SLP8-F1
#
_entry.id   AF-J0SLP8-F1
#
_cell.length_a   1.000
_cell.length_b   1.000
_cell.length_c   1.000
_cell.angle_alpha   90.00
_cell.angle_beta   90.00
_cell.angle_gamma   90.00
#
_symmetry.space_group_name_H-M   'P 1'
#
loop_
_entity.id
_entity.type
_entity.pdbx_description
1 polymer ?
#
loop_
_entity_poly.entity_id
_entity_poly.type
_entity_poly.pdbx_seq_one_letter_code
_entity_poly.pdbx_strand_id
1 'polypeptide(L)'
;MAAYEDVLSWAQTKPWWQQKALARIIAGDTFGEHDYADIARSLIEEPESPPDGGWFSNLTPLQVTQAEPVQLVAVKNLANVNRLAPGQELTFEPNGLTVVYGHNGSGKSGYARVISSMVGARHQEKILPDVFASDSGKPSGEVVFSVGDDERSVLLDQSPDPDLKRIAFYDEHCGDSYLTTEAEISYRPSAVKLLEDLADICTGVSRVIDAWKQENSQPGPLPKVDPRGSAAEFLRDLSASTTDAAVATAIQCPPDAAEQLEKQKKVVAHLRVSDPTQEKAQLIEISEALTMIADHLETLDEKVGVRAEKQLAELVKDADIAQEAANLASRQTFANEPLSEVGSSAWKALWNAAESYSKVAYPDHEFPYTSDGAVCVLCQQQLGTDAVGRLERFQQFVVDTTAAEAQRAQSKRALPS
;
A
#
# COMPACT_ATOMS: atom_id res chain seq x y z
N MET A 1 13.04 -47.32 40.16
CA MET A 1 13.91 -46.16 40.47
C MET A 1 14.76 -45.77 39.26
N ALA A 2 15.64 -46.62 38.71
CA ALA A 2 16.50 -46.28 37.56
C ALA A 2 15.79 -45.66 36.33
N ALA A 3 14.70 -46.26 35.85
CA ALA A 3 14.05 -45.80 34.61
C ALA A 3 13.45 -44.38 34.66
N TYR A 4 13.05 -43.89 35.84
CA TYR A 4 12.48 -42.54 35.97
C TYR A 4 13.58 -41.47 36.00
N GLU A 5 14.68 -41.75 36.70
CA GLU A 5 15.88 -40.90 36.70
C GLU A 5 16.50 -40.80 35.30
N ASP A 6 16.55 -41.92 34.56
CA ASP A 6 17.01 -41.95 33.18
C ASP A 6 16.15 -41.05 32.27
N VAL A 7 14.82 -41.11 32.41
CA VAL A 7 13.90 -40.24 31.63
C VAL A 7 14.04 -38.77 32.02
N LEU A 8 14.24 -38.45 33.30
CA LEU A 8 14.52 -37.07 33.72
C LEU A 8 15.84 -36.55 33.16
N SER A 9 16.89 -37.38 33.12
CA SER A 9 18.17 -37.00 32.50
C SER A 9 18.02 -36.74 30.99
N TRP A 10 17.22 -37.57 30.30
CA TRP A 10 16.87 -37.39 28.90
C TRP A 10 16.04 -36.12 28.68
N ALA A 11 15.10 -35.81 29.57
CA ALA A 11 14.25 -34.63 29.49
C ALA A 11 15.06 -33.33 29.47
N GLN A 12 16.15 -33.27 30.25
CA GLN A 12 17.06 -32.11 30.28
C GLN A 12 17.82 -31.88 28.95
N THR A 13 17.89 -32.87 28.07
CA THR A 13 18.55 -32.74 26.76
C THR A 13 17.63 -32.17 25.66
N LYS A 14 16.35 -31.96 25.96
CA LYS A 14 15.35 -31.56 24.96
C LYS A 14 15.32 -30.06 24.71
N PRO A 15 14.72 -29.61 23.59
CA PRO A 15 14.47 -28.19 23.36
C PRO A 15 13.69 -27.55 24.52
N TRP A 16 13.92 -26.26 24.77
CA TRP A 16 13.39 -25.52 25.92
C TRP A 16 11.88 -25.70 26.14
N TRP A 17 11.09 -25.70 25.08
CA TRP A 17 9.63 -25.83 25.16
C TRP A 17 9.19 -27.23 25.61
N GLN A 18 9.92 -28.28 25.18
CA GLN A 18 9.67 -29.65 25.62
C GLN A 18 10.05 -29.83 27.08
N GLN A 19 11.13 -29.18 27.53
CA GLN A 19 11.51 -29.16 28.95
C GLN A 19 10.40 -28.52 29.79
N LYS A 20 9.85 -27.38 29.35
CA LYS A 20 8.75 -26.68 30.01
C LYS A 20 7.46 -27.52 30.05
N ALA A 21 7.12 -28.17 28.92
CA ALA A 21 5.99 -29.09 28.86
C ALA A 21 6.15 -30.27 29.82
N LEU A 22 7.32 -30.92 29.83
CA LEU A 22 7.63 -32.02 30.75
C LEU A 22 7.60 -31.58 32.22
N ALA A 23 8.12 -30.39 32.55
CA ALA A 23 8.05 -29.86 33.91
C ALA A 23 6.59 -29.67 34.37
N ARG A 24 5.72 -29.15 33.51
CA ARG A 24 4.28 -29.02 33.77
C ARG A 24 3.59 -30.38 33.90
N ILE A 25 3.91 -31.38 33.07
CA ILE A 25 3.39 -32.75 33.22
C ILE A 25 3.79 -33.31 34.60
N ILE A 26 5.05 -33.15 35.01
CA ILE A 26 5.56 -33.63 36.30
C ILE A 26 4.87 -32.91 37.48
N ALA A 27 4.51 -31.64 37.31
CA ALA A 27 3.75 -30.87 38.30
C ALA A 27 2.27 -31.29 38.40
N GLY A 28 1.77 -32.12 37.47
CA GLY A 28 0.39 -32.61 37.44
C GLY A 28 -0.57 -31.78 36.59
N ASP A 29 -0.05 -30.90 35.73
CA ASP A 29 -0.88 -30.10 34.83
C ASP A 29 -1.55 -30.99 33.76
N THR A 30 -2.80 -30.67 33.44
CA THR A 30 -3.50 -31.21 32.27
C THR A 30 -3.42 -30.23 31.11
N PHE A 31 -3.14 -30.72 29.90
CA PHE A 31 -3.04 -29.89 28.70
C PHE A 31 -4.33 -29.93 27.89
N GLY A 32 -4.79 -28.77 27.45
CA GLY A 32 -5.90 -28.63 26.50
C GLY A 32 -5.51 -27.90 25.22
N GLU A 33 -6.49 -27.64 24.36
CA GLU A 33 -6.29 -26.93 23.09
C GLU A 33 -5.65 -25.55 23.27
N HIS A 34 -5.97 -24.85 24.36
CA HIS A 34 -5.39 -23.55 24.67
C HIS A 34 -3.88 -23.64 24.95
N ASP A 35 -3.46 -24.63 25.74
CA ASP A 35 -2.04 -24.87 26.01
C ASP A 35 -1.27 -25.22 24.75
N TYR A 36 -1.86 -26.03 23.86
CA TYR A 36 -1.22 -26.34 22.57
C TYR A 36 -1.02 -25.09 21.72
N ALA A 37 -2.01 -24.19 21.70
CA ALA A 37 -1.90 -22.92 20.98
C ALA A 37 -0.88 -21.97 21.59
N ASP A 38 -0.77 -21.91 22.91
CA ASP A 38 0.22 -21.08 23.60
C ASP A 38 1.65 -21.61 23.38
N ILE A 39 1.84 -22.93 23.46
CA ILE A 39 3.12 -23.56 23.09
C ILE A 39 3.45 -23.26 21.62
N ALA A 40 2.50 -23.46 20.70
CA ALA A 40 2.70 -23.18 19.28
C ALA A 40 3.09 -21.71 19.02
N ARG A 41 2.47 -20.76 19.71
CA ARG A 41 2.81 -19.32 19.61
C ARG A 41 4.23 -19.05 20.09
N SER A 42 4.60 -19.63 21.23
CA SER A 42 5.92 -19.46 21.82
C SER A 42 7.06 -20.04 20.96
N LEU A 43 6.77 -20.98 20.05
CA LEU A 43 7.74 -21.51 19.08
C LEU A 43 8.06 -20.55 17.94
N ILE A 44 7.22 -19.54 17.71
CA ILE A 44 7.37 -18.53 16.66
C ILE A 44 8.05 -17.26 17.22
N GLU A 45 7.98 -17.08 18.55
CA GLU A 45 8.62 -15.98 19.28
C GLU A 45 10.09 -16.30 19.62
N GLU A 46 10.82 -15.30 20.15
CA GLU A 46 12.19 -15.55 20.63
C GLU A 46 12.19 -16.55 21.80
N PRO A 47 13.14 -17.50 21.84
CA PRO A 47 13.21 -18.50 22.90
C PRO A 47 13.33 -17.86 24.29
N GLU A 48 12.46 -18.27 25.21
CA GLU A 48 12.53 -17.82 26.60
C GLU A 48 13.80 -18.34 27.28
N SER A 49 14.48 -17.48 28.06
CA SER A 49 15.62 -17.90 28.88
C SER A 49 15.14 -18.83 30.02
N PRO A 50 15.83 -19.95 30.29
CA PRO A 50 15.47 -20.81 31.40
C PRO A 50 15.63 -20.07 32.75
N PRO A 51 14.79 -20.39 33.76
CA PRO A 51 14.96 -19.85 35.11
C PRO A 51 16.27 -20.36 35.74
N ASP A 52 16.71 -19.71 36.82
CA ASP A 52 17.88 -20.15 37.58
C ASP A 52 17.72 -21.62 38.02
N GLY A 53 18.68 -22.47 37.61
CA GLY A 53 18.65 -23.92 37.82
C GLY A 53 17.92 -24.74 36.74
N GLY A 54 17.36 -24.11 35.71
CA GLY A 54 16.68 -24.77 34.60
C GLY A 54 15.19 -25.07 34.86
N TRP A 55 14.45 -25.52 33.84
CA TRP A 55 12.99 -25.72 33.91
C TRP A 55 12.54 -26.78 34.93
N PHE A 56 13.45 -27.63 35.39
CA PHE A 56 13.19 -28.68 36.38
C PHE A 56 13.61 -28.28 37.81
N SER A 57 14.20 -27.10 38.04
CA SER A 57 14.78 -26.72 39.35
C SER A 57 13.75 -26.59 40.48
N ASN A 58 12.53 -26.19 40.13
CA ASN A 58 11.42 -26.01 41.08
C ASN A 58 10.53 -27.25 41.20
N LEU A 59 10.85 -28.33 40.48
CA LEU A 59 10.08 -29.56 40.59
C LEU A 59 10.49 -30.26 41.87
N THR A 60 9.55 -30.34 42.81
CA THR A 60 9.62 -31.42 43.78
C THR A 60 9.45 -32.69 42.94
N PRO A 61 10.40 -33.65 42.96
CA PRO A 61 10.16 -34.94 42.33
C PRO A 61 8.79 -35.38 42.82
N LEU A 62 7.92 -35.79 41.91
CA LEU A 62 6.73 -36.53 42.31
C LEU A 62 7.29 -37.62 43.22
N GLN A 63 7.11 -37.47 44.54
CA GLN A 63 7.27 -38.61 45.41
C GLN A 63 6.26 -39.53 44.79
N VAL A 64 6.75 -40.57 44.09
CA VAL A 64 5.97 -41.76 43.88
C VAL A 64 5.49 -42.03 45.28
N THR A 65 4.24 -41.65 45.56
CA THR A 65 3.66 -41.83 46.88
C THR A 65 4.02 -43.26 47.15
N GLN A 66 4.85 -43.51 48.17
CA GLN A 66 4.81 -44.79 48.83
C GLN A 66 3.41 -44.81 49.41
N ALA A 67 2.45 -45.09 48.54
CA ALA A 67 1.06 -44.99 48.85
C ALA A 67 0.94 -46.02 49.96
N GLU A 68 0.49 -45.56 51.12
CA GLU A 68 0.53 -46.36 52.34
C GLU A 68 -0.11 -47.72 52.05
N PRO A 69 0.49 -48.82 52.54
CA PRO A 69 0.03 -50.15 52.20
C PRO A 69 -1.46 -50.28 52.53
N VAL A 70 -2.24 -50.75 51.56
CA VAL A 70 -3.67 -51.01 51.77
C VAL A 70 -3.82 -52.48 52.12
N GLN A 71 -4.39 -52.76 53.30
CA GLN A 71 -4.57 -54.13 53.79
C GLN A 71 -6.05 -54.38 54.08
N LEU A 72 -6.54 -55.56 53.69
CA LEU A 72 -7.88 -56.01 54.07
C LEU A 72 -7.83 -56.47 55.53
N VAL A 73 -8.75 -55.97 56.36
CA VAL A 73 -8.78 -56.27 57.81
C VAL A 73 -9.91 -57.23 58.13
N ALA A 74 -11.13 -56.94 57.67
CA ALA A 74 -12.29 -57.77 57.96
C ALA A 74 -13.41 -57.63 56.94
N VAL A 75 -14.26 -58.66 56.86
CA VAL A 75 -15.57 -58.62 56.23
C VAL A 75 -16.61 -59.03 57.27
N LYS A 76 -17.49 -58.11 57.64
CA LYS A 76 -18.44 -58.28 58.76
C LYS A 76 -19.83 -57.75 58.43
N ASN A 77 -20.77 -57.97 59.34
CA ASN A 77 -22.14 -57.46 59.26
C ASN A 77 -22.88 -57.86 57.97
N LEU A 78 -22.55 -59.01 57.39
CA LEU A 78 -23.15 -59.49 56.14
C LEU A 78 -24.63 -59.88 56.36
N ALA A 79 -25.50 -59.37 55.50
CA ALA A 79 -26.90 -59.74 55.43
C ALA A 79 -27.34 -59.90 53.97
N ASN A 80 -28.19 -60.90 53.70
CA ASN A 80 -28.66 -61.23 52.35
C ASN A 80 -27.51 -61.51 51.35
N VAL A 81 -26.38 -62.02 51.83
CA VAL A 81 -25.24 -62.47 51.01
C VAL A 81 -25.20 -63.98 51.04
N ASN A 82 -25.59 -64.63 49.94
CA ASN A 82 -25.76 -66.07 49.84
C ASN A 82 -26.56 -66.60 51.04
N ARG A 83 -26.17 -67.74 51.62
CA ARG A 83 -26.72 -68.30 52.86
C ARG A 83 -25.70 -68.18 54.00
N LEU A 84 -25.04 -67.02 54.12
CA LEU A 84 -24.13 -66.74 55.23
C LEU A 84 -24.93 -66.47 56.51
N ALA A 85 -24.45 -66.97 57.64
CA ALA A 85 -25.14 -66.77 58.91
C ALA A 85 -24.99 -65.31 59.37
N PRO A 86 -26.06 -64.69 59.92
CA PRO A 86 -26.00 -63.32 60.39
C PRO A 86 -25.02 -63.17 61.55
N GLY A 87 -24.33 -62.03 61.60
CA GLY A 87 -23.36 -61.71 62.67
C GLY A 87 -22.02 -62.43 62.57
N GLN A 88 -21.74 -63.13 61.46
CA GLN A 88 -20.41 -63.69 61.20
C GLN A 88 -19.44 -62.62 60.69
N GLU A 89 -18.19 -62.76 61.12
CA GLU A 89 -17.07 -61.90 60.74
C GLU A 89 -15.92 -62.78 60.24
N LEU A 90 -15.34 -62.40 59.10
CA LEU A 90 -14.13 -62.99 58.56
C LEU A 90 -13.01 -61.96 58.66
N THR A 91 -12.02 -62.22 59.49
CA THR A 91 -10.84 -61.36 59.68
C THR A 91 -9.65 -61.87 58.87
N PHE A 92 -8.73 -60.95 58.56
CA PHE A 92 -7.50 -61.21 57.83
C PHE A 92 -6.31 -60.73 58.66
N GLU A 93 -5.24 -61.52 58.69
CA GLU A 93 -3.99 -61.11 59.32
C GLU A 93 -3.33 -59.98 58.52
N PRO A 94 -3.01 -58.81 59.14
CA PRO A 94 -2.43 -57.67 58.45
C PRO A 94 -1.11 -58.00 57.74
N ASN A 95 -0.30 -58.87 58.36
CA ASN A 95 0.98 -59.30 57.82
C ASN A 95 1.07 -60.83 57.84
N GLY A 96 0.76 -61.46 56.70
CA GLY A 96 0.92 -62.91 56.56
C GLY A 96 0.01 -63.52 55.51
N LEU A 97 -0.24 -64.81 55.66
CA LEU A 97 -1.12 -65.60 54.81
C LEU A 97 -2.33 -66.06 55.62
N THR A 98 -3.52 -65.61 55.24
CA THR A 98 -4.79 -66.08 55.82
C THR A 98 -5.37 -67.19 54.96
N VAL A 99 -5.53 -68.40 55.50
CA VAL A 99 -6.10 -69.54 54.78
C VAL A 99 -7.50 -69.85 55.30
N VAL A 100 -8.51 -69.67 54.45
CA VAL A 100 -9.92 -69.97 54.76
C VAL A 100 -10.33 -71.29 54.10
N TYR A 101 -10.67 -72.31 54.89
CA TYR A 101 -11.05 -73.63 54.40
C TYR A 101 -12.35 -74.13 55.07
N GLY A 102 -13.00 -75.10 54.43
CA GLY A 102 -14.27 -75.66 54.90
C GLY A 102 -14.92 -76.53 53.83
N HIS A 103 -15.98 -77.25 54.20
CA HIS A 103 -16.72 -78.11 53.28
C HIS A 103 -17.35 -77.31 52.11
N ASN A 104 -17.70 -77.99 51.03
CA ASN A 104 -18.49 -77.36 49.96
C ASN A 104 -19.83 -76.87 50.53
N GLY A 105 -20.23 -75.66 50.15
CA GLY A 105 -21.40 -74.99 50.71
C GLY A 105 -21.18 -74.27 52.05
N SER A 106 -19.95 -74.23 52.59
CA SER A 106 -19.64 -73.53 53.85
C SER A 106 -19.58 -72.01 53.76
N GLY A 107 -19.93 -71.40 52.63
CA GLY A 107 -19.98 -69.93 52.47
C GLY A 107 -18.68 -69.25 51.98
N LYS A 108 -17.58 -69.99 51.75
CA LYS A 108 -16.29 -69.41 51.28
C LYS A 108 -16.44 -68.50 50.05
N SER A 109 -17.14 -69.00 49.02
CA SER A 109 -17.39 -68.24 47.80
C SER A 109 -18.29 -67.01 48.03
N GLY A 110 -19.12 -67.01 49.08
CA GLY A 110 -19.92 -65.85 49.47
C GLY A 110 -19.05 -64.69 49.96
N TYR A 111 -18.09 -64.97 50.84
CA TYR A 111 -17.09 -63.97 51.26
C TYR A 111 -16.20 -63.51 50.10
N ALA A 112 -15.75 -64.43 49.25
CA ALA A 112 -14.93 -64.12 48.08
C ALA A 112 -15.65 -63.15 47.12
N ARG A 113 -16.95 -63.35 46.87
CA ARG A 113 -17.78 -62.45 46.05
C ARG A 113 -17.87 -61.05 46.63
N VAL A 114 -18.10 -60.93 47.94
CA VAL A 114 -18.11 -59.64 48.64
C VAL A 114 -16.80 -58.90 48.43
N ILE A 115 -15.67 -59.58 48.65
CA ILE A 115 -14.33 -58.99 48.49
C ILE A 115 -14.12 -58.57 47.04
N SER A 116 -14.37 -59.48 46.08
CA SER A 116 -14.20 -59.22 44.64
C SER A 116 -15.00 -58.01 44.14
N SER A 117 -16.17 -57.76 44.72
CA SER A 117 -17.05 -56.64 44.33
C SER A 117 -16.46 -55.29 44.74
N MET A 118 -15.68 -55.27 45.81
CA MET A 118 -15.14 -54.06 46.42
C MET A 118 -13.74 -53.72 45.92
N VAL A 119 -12.88 -54.72 45.79
CA VAL A 119 -11.46 -54.52 45.48
C VAL A 119 -11.18 -54.45 43.97
N GLY A 120 -9.90 -54.37 43.59
CA GLY A 120 -9.43 -54.44 42.21
C GLY A 120 -9.47 -55.87 41.68
N ALA A 121 -10.58 -56.26 41.03
CA ALA A 121 -10.75 -57.56 40.39
C ALA A 121 -11.05 -57.38 38.90
N ARG A 122 -10.45 -58.23 38.03
CA ARG A 122 -10.76 -58.23 36.58
C ARG A 122 -12.13 -58.80 36.28
N HIS A 123 -12.57 -59.73 37.11
CA HIS A 123 -13.89 -60.32 37.06
C HIS A 123 -14.61 -60.06 38.37
N GLN A 124 -15.84 -59.55 38.29
CA GLN A 124 -16.70 -59.33 39.44
C GLN A 124 -17.96 -60.16 39.28
N GLU A 125 -18.15 -61.12 40.18
CA GLU A 125 -19.38 -61.89 40.24
C GLU A 125 -20.46 -61.10 40.99
N LYS A 126 -21.71 -61.20 40.51
CA LYS A 126 -22.86 -60.62 41.21
C LYS A 126 -23.04 -61.31 42.56
N ILE A 127 -23.14 -60.53 43.64
CA ILE A 127 -23.53 -61.04 44.95
C ILE A 127 -24.98 -61.52 44.89
N LEU A 128 -25.19 -62.82 45.13
CA LEU A 128 -26.50 -63.46 45.09
C LEU A 128 -27.08 -63.55 46.50
N PRO A 129 -28.38 -63.26 46.70
CA PRO A 129 -29.01 -63.43 48.00
C PRO A 129 -29.33 -64.90 48.33
N ASP A 130 -29.86 -65.16 49.53
CA ASP A 130 -30.31 -66.50 49.93
C ASP A 130 -31.50 -66.94 49.08
N VAL A 131 -31.30 -67.99 48.27
CA VAL A 131 -32.33 -68.56 47.39
C VAL A 131 -33.42 -69.32 48.16
N PHE A 132 -33.21 -69.61 49.45
CA PHE A 132 -34.18 -70.29 50.30
C PHE A 132 -34.97 -69.34 51.22
N ALA A 133 -34.62 -68.06 51.25
CA ALA A 133 -35.33 -67.05 52.04
C ALA A 133 -36.62 -66.60 51.33
N SER A 134 -37.71 -66.47 52.08
CA SER A 134 -39.00 -66.00 51.56
C SER A 134 -39.03 -64.51 51.23
N ASP A 135 -38.06 -63.74 51.75
CA ASP A 135 -37.92 -62.31 51.52
C ASP A 135 -36.42 -61.98 51.45
N SER A 136 -35.85 -61.99 50.24
CA SER A 136 -34.43 -61.71 50.03
C SER A 136 -34.22 -60.20 49.89
N GLY A 137 -33.85 -59.53 50.97
CA GLY A 137 -33.47 -58.12 50.92
C GLY A 137 -32.23 -57.87 50.05
N LYS A 138 -31.87 -56.59 49.84
CA LYS A 138 -30.62 -56.23 49.14
C LYS A 138 -29.42 -56.78 49.92
N PRO A 139 -28.40 -57.38 49.24
CA PRO A 139 -27.15 -57.75 49.89
C PRO A 139 -26.50 -56.53 50.56
N SER A 140 -26.13 -56.67 51.83
CA SER A 140 -25.48 -55.63 52.60
C SER A 140 -24.40 -56.20 53.52
N GLY A 141 -23.57 -55.32 54.03
CA GLY A 141 -22.50 -55.62 54.96
C GLY A 141 -21.33 -54.68 54.79
N GLU A 142 -20.23 -54.97 55.47
CA GLU A 142 -19.16 -54.02 55.70
C GLU A 142 -17.80 -54.66 55.42
N VAL A 143 -16.98 -53.95 54.64
CA VAL A 143 -15.58 -54.31 54.40
C VAL A 143 -14.70 -53.31 55.14
N VAL A 144 -13.84 -53.82 56.02
CA VAL A 144 -12.87 -53.07 56.81
C VAL A 144 -11.49 -53.25 56.20
N PHE A 145 -10.78 -52.15 56.00
CA PHE A 145 -9.43 -52.12 55.44
C PHE A 145 -8.61 -51.03 56.11
N SER A 146 -7.28 -51.17 56.12
CA SER A 146 -6.37 -50.12 56.58
C SER A 146 -5.63 -49.50 55.41
N VAL A 147 -5.33 -48.21 55.52
CA VAL A 147 -4.38 -47.49 54.67
C VAL A 147 -3.29 -47.00 55.61
N GLY A 148 -2.13 -47.68 55.59
CA GLY A 148 -1.13 -47.47 56.64
C GLY A 148 -1.67 -47.87 58.01
N ASP A 149 -1.65 -46.94 58.96
CA ASP A 149 -2.17 -47.14 60.32
C ASP A 149 -3.65 -46.72 60.49
N ASP A 150 -4.27 -46.16 59.44
CA ASP A 150 -5.64 -45.67 59.47
C ASP A 150 -6.63 -46.77 59.04
N GLU A 151 -7.40 -47.30 59.99
CA GLU A 151 -8.50 -48.25 59.72
C GLU A 151 -9.75 -47.52 59.21
N ARG A 152 -10.31 -48.00 58.10
CA ARG A 152 -11.52 -47.48 57.45
C ARG A 152 -12.51 -48.62 57.19
N SER A 153 -13.78 -48.28 57.08
CA SER A 153 -14.81 -49.24 56.66
C SER A 153 -15.76 -48.67 55.62
N VAL A 154 -16.18 -49.54 54.70
CA VAL A 154 -17.09 -49.20 53.59
C VAL A 154 -18.23 -50.20 53.56
N LEU A 155 -19.44 -49.68 53.37
CA LEU A 155 -20.65 -50.49 53.25
C LEU A 155 -20.84 -51.00 51.81
N LEU A 156 -21.38 -52.22 51.68
CA LEU A 156 -21.67 -52.89 50.41
C LEU A 156 -22.61 -52.14 49.46
N ASP A 157 -23.43 -51.25 50.01
CA ASP A 157 -24.38 -50.43 49.25
C ASP A 157 -23.83 -49.06 48.83
N GLN A 158 -22.60 -48.73 49.24
CA GLN A 158 -21.89 -47.51 48.88
C GLN A 158 -20.87 -47.75 47.76
N SER A 159 -20.46 -46.68 47.10
CA SER A 159 -19.36 -46.76 46.13
C SER A 159 -18.07 -47.21 46.85
N PRO A 160 -17.31 -48.18 46.31
CA PRO A 160 -16.07 -48.65 46.91
C PRO A 160 -15.08 -47.49 47.02
N ASP A 161 -14.36 -47.43 48.15
CA ASP A 161 -13.25 -46.49 48.34
C ASP A 161 -12.18 -46.74 47.26
N PRO A 162 -11.66 -45.70 46.57
CA PRO A 162 -10.60 -45.84 45.59
C PRO A 162 -9.38 -46.62 46.09
N ASP A 163 -9.03 -46.52 47.38
CA ASP A 163 -7.90 -47.24 47.97
C ASP A 163 -8.11 -48.77 47.94
N LEU A 164 -9.35 -49.27 48.05
CA LEU A 164 -9.64 -50.70 47.95
C LEU A 164 -9.31 -51.27 46.56
N LYS A 165 -9.29 -50.45 45.51
CA LYS A 165 -8.87 -50.87 44.16
C LYS A 165 -7.38 -51.22 44.06
N ARG A 166 -6.60 -50.85 45.08
CA ARG A 166 -5.17 -51.19 45.18
C ARG A 166 -4.94 -52.62 45.69
N ILE A 167 -5.99 -53.26 46.25
CA ILE A 167 -5.97 -54.68 46.62
C ILE A 167 -6.32 -55.51 45.37
N ALA A 168 -5.40 -56.39 44.98
CA ALA A 168 -5.63 -57.31 43.86
C ALA A 168 -6.40 -58.55 44.32
N PHE A 169 -7.45 -58.90 43.59
CA PHE A 169 -8.20 -60.15 43.79
C PHE A 169 -8.06 -61.06 42.58
N TYR A 170 -7.84 -62.35 42.86
CA TYR A 170 -7.61 -63.35 41.85
C TYR A 170 -8.44 -64.60 42.16
N ASP A 171 -9.22 -65.03 41.18
CA ASP A 171 -9.96 -66.29 41.16
C ASP A 171 -9.76 -67.03 39.83
N GLU A 172 -10.43 -68.17 39.67
CA GLU A 172 -10.37 -69.00 38.46
C GLU A 172 -10.80 -68.21 37.21
N HIS A 173 -11.88 -67.44 37.30
CA HIS A 173 -12.40 -66.63 36.19
C HIS A 173 -11.47 -65.48 35.80
N CYS A 174 -10.75 -64.89 36.76
CA CYS A 174 -9.68 -63.93 36.47
C CYS A 174 -8.57 -64.62 35.66
N GLY A 175 -8.17 -65.84 36.02
CA GLY A 175 -7.18 -66.64 35.29
C GLY A 175 -7.56 -66.90 33.84
N ASP A 176 -8.82 -67.30 33.58
CA ASP A 176 -9.32 -67.49 32.22
C ASP A 176 -9.27 -66.17 31.41
N SER A 177 -9.71 -65.06 32.01
CA SER A 177 -9.64 -63.74 31.38
C SER A 177 -8.21 -63.31 31.03
N TYR A 178 -7.23 -63.66 31.87
CA TYR A 178 -5.80 -63.41 31.61
C TYR A 178 -5.27 -64.17 30.39
N LEU A 179 -5.82 -65.34 30.08
CA LEU A 179 -5.37 -66.21 28.99
C LEU A 179 -6.10 -65.96 27.67
N THR A 180 -7.37 -65.56 27.72
CA THR A 180 -8.22 -65.46 26.52
C THR A 180 -8.36 -64.05 25.95
N THR A 181 -8.01 -63.02 26.72
CA THR A 181 -8.20 -61.62 26.33
C THR A 181 -6.84 -60.98 26.10
N GLU A 182 -6.62 -60.33 24.93
CA GLU A 182 -5.47 -59.45 24.72
C GLU A 182 -5.56 -58.31 25.75
N ALA A 183 -4.85 -58.47 26.86
CA ALA A 183 -4.91 -57.52 27.95
C ALA A 183 -3.95 -56.36 27.67
N GLU A 184 -4.48 -55.15 27.55
CA GLU A 184 -3.70 -53.94 27.76
C GLU A 184 -3.04 -54.00 29.14
N ILE A 185 -1.77 -53.62 29.17
CA ILE A 185 -0.88 -53.74 30.33
C ILE A 185 -1.48 -52.97 31.53
N SER A 186 -1.87 -53.71 32.58
CA SER A 186 -2.53 -53.17 33.79
C SER A 186 -1.60 -52.37 34.71
N TYR A 187 -0.30 -52.33 34.41
CA TYR A 187 0.69 -51.57 35.16
C TYR A 187 1.54 -50.75 34.18
N ARG A 188 1.27 -49.44 34.11
CA ARG A 188 2.06 -48.50 33.31
C ARG A 188 3.06 -47.78 34.22
N PRO A 189 4.38 -48.00 34.03
CA PRO A 189 5.38 -47.24 34.78
C PRO A 189 5.22 -45.73 34.51
N SER A 190 5.37 -44.91 35.55
CA SER A 190 5.26 -43.44 35.45
C SER A 190 6.21 -42.84 34.40
N ALA A 191 7.38 -43.45 34.21
CA ALA A 191 8.35 -43.07 33.19
C ALA A 191 7.81 -43.22 31.75
N VAL A 192 7.01 -44.26 31.48
CA VAL A 192 6.40 -44.49 30.16
C VAL A 192 5.26 -43.52 29.93
N LYS A 193 4.43 -43.29 30.96
CA LYS A 193 3.34 -42.31 30.89
C LYS A 193 3.85 -40.90 30.55
N LEU A 194 4.96 -40.47 31.15
CA LEU A 194 5.56 -39.16 30.87
C LEU A 194 5.95 -38.98 29.37
N LEU A 195 6.40 -40.06 28.73
CA LEU A 195 6.75 -40.04 27.30
C LEU A 195 5.51 -40.00 26.40
N GLU A 196 4.46 -40.75 26.77
CA GLU A 196 3.14 -40.73 26.09
C GLU A 196 2.51 -39.33 26.19
N ASP A 197 2.45 -38.76 27.39
CA ASP A 197 1.88 -37.43 27.63
C ASP A 197 2.63 -36.35 26.79
N LEU A 198 3.96 -36.45 26.67
CA LEU A 198 4.72 -35.55 25.80
C LEU A 198 4.40 -35.77 24.31
N ALA A 199 4.23 -37.02 23.87
CA ALA A 199 3.88 -37.33 22.49
C ALA A 199 2.50 -36.77 22.11
N ASP A 200 1.54 -36.83 23.04
CA ASP A 200 0.21 -36.24 22.89
C ASP A 200 0.30 -34.71 22.76
N ILE A 201 1.10 -34.05 23.61
CA ILE A 201 1.35 -32.60 23.49
C ILE A 201 1.98 -32.26 22.14
N CYS A 202 2.99 -33.01 21.69
CA CYS A 202 3.62 -32.76 20.39
C CYS A 202 2.61 -32.87 19.24
N THR A 203 1.71 -33.86 19.31
CA THR A 203 0.66 -34.08 18.32
C THR A 203 -0.37 -32.93 18.34
N GLY A 204 -0.79 -32.49 19.53
CA GLY A 204 -1.68 -31.35 19.71
C GLY A 204 -1.09 -30.05 19.14
N VAL A 205 0.17 -29.75 19.46
CA VAL A 205 0.90 -28.58 18.93
C VAL A 205 1.03 -28.65 17.41
N SER A 206 1.39 -29.82 16.85
CA SER A 206 1.47 -30.00 15.40
C SER A 206 0.13 -29.70 14.72
N ARG A 207 -0.98 -30.21 15.28
CA ARG A 207 -2.32 -29.98 14.75
C ARG A 207 -2.69 -28.49 14.75
N VAL A 208 -2.35 -27.74 15.81
CA VAL A 208 -2.59 -26.29 15.86
C VAL A 208 -1.79 -25.58 14.77
N ILE A 209 -0.50 -25.89 14.63
CA ILE A 209 0.36 -25.29 13.60
C ILE A 209 -0.16 -25.61 12.19
N ASP A 210 -0.60 -26.85 11.94
CA ASP A 210 -1.13 -27.24 10.64
C ASP A 210 -2.46 -26.55 10.33
N ALA A 211 -3.32 -26.33 11.34
CA ALA A 211 -4.52 -25.50 11.20
C ALA A 211 -4.18 -24.05 10.83
N TRP A 212 -3.19 -23.43 11.51
CA TRP A 212 -2.72 -22.08 11.18
C TRP A 212 -2.12 -22.00 9.78
N LYS A 213 -1.36 -23.01 9.35
CA LYS A 213 -0.85 -23.09 7.98
C LYS A 213 -1.99 -23.17 6.98
N GLN A 214 -3.01 -23.99 7.24
CA GLN A 214 -4.15 -24.15 6.34
C GLN A 214 -4.96 -22.86 6.21
N GLU A 215 -5.20 -22.16 7.33
CA GLU A 215 -5.88 -20.86 7.35
C GLU A 215 -5.10 -19.82 6.53
N ASN A 216 -3.78 -19.74 6.74
CA ASN A 216 -2.92 -18.83 5.99
C ASN A 216 -2.68 -19.26 4.53
N SER A 217 -2.90 -20.53 4.18
CA SER A 217 -2.77 -21.05 2.82
C SER A 217 -3.98 -20.76 1.93
N GLN A 218 -5.02 -20.13 2.46
CA GLN A 218 -6.13 -19.58 1.68
C GLN A 218 -6.01 -18.06 1.59
N PRO A 219 -4.99 -17.50 0.89
CA PRO A 219 -4.90 -16.07 0.72
C PRO A 219 -6.17 -15.61 -0.02
N GLY A 220 -6.80 -14.55 0.51
CA GLY A 220 -7.87 -13.86 -0.19
C GLY A 220 -7.40 -13.36 -1.57
N PRO A 221 -8.33 -12.95 -2.45
CA PRO A 221 -7.95 -12.42 -3.75
C PRO A 221 -7.05 -11.19 -3.58
N LEU A 222 -5.92 -11.17 -4.30
CA LEU A 222 -5.07 -9.99 -4.37
C LEU A 222 -5.84 -8.80 -4.98
N PRO A 223 -5.51 -7.56 -4.58
CA PRO A 223 -6.16 -6.38 -5.12
C PRO A 223 -5.95 -6.28 -6.64
N LYS A 224 -6.98 -5.79 -7.34
CA LYS A 224 -6.87 -5.49 -8.78
C LYS A 224 -6.05 -4.21 -8.94
N VAL A 225 -4.92 -4.32 -9.64
CA VAL A 225 -3.99 -3.22 -9.88
C VAL A 225 -3.77 -3.03 -11.38
N ASP A 226 -3.26 -1.87 -11.78
CA ASP A 226 -2.84 -1.63 -13.16
C ASP A 226 -1.68 -2.57 -13.51
N PRO A 227 -1.77 -3.39 -14.58
CA PRO A 227 -0.73 -4.35 -14.96
C PRO A 227 0.65 -3.73 -15.27
N ARG A 228 0.70 -2.43 -15.57
CA ARG A 228 1.92 -1.68 -15.89
C ARG A 228 2.37 -0.76 -14.74
N GLY A 229 1.64 -0.73 -13.63
CA GLY A 229 1.94 0.10 -12.48
C GLY A 229 2.95 -0.55 -11.52
N SER A 230 3.56 0.28 -10.67
CA SER A 230 4.46 -0.17 -9.59
C SER A 230 3.78 -1.15 -8.62
N ALA A 231 2.46 -1.05 -8.44
CA ALA A 231 1.71 -1.98 -7.61
C ALA A 231 1.68 -3.42 -8.19
N ALA A 232 1.62 -3.59 -9.51
CA ALA A 232 1.68 -4.93 -10.13
C ALA A 232 3.08 -5.54 -10.03
N GLU A 233 4.12 -4.72 -10.16
CA GLU A 233 5.51 -5.15 -9.93
C GLU A 233 5.71 -5.59 -8.48
N PHE A 234 5.25 -4.79 -7.52
CA PHE A 234 5.29 -5.16 -6.10
C PHE A 234 4.55 -6.47 -5.81
N LEU A 235 3.34 -6.67 -6.36
CA LEU A 235 2.58 -7.90 -6.17
C LEU A 235 3.28 -9.14 -6.76
N ARG A 236 4.00 -8.99 -7.88
CA ARG A 236 4.74 -10.08 -8.52
C ARG A 236 5.97 -10.49 -7.71
N ASP A 237 6.58 -9.54 -7.03
CA ASP A 237 7.82 -9.73 -6.27
C ASP A 237 7.56 -10.05 -4.78
N LEU A 238 6.27 -10.13 -4.37
CA LEU A 238 5.87 -10.57 -3.04
C LEU A 238 6.43 -11.96 -2.72
N SER A 239 7.14 -12.05 -1.60
CA SER A 239 7.79 -13.28 -1.15
C SER A 239 7.80 -13.35 0.38
N ALA A 240 8.24 -14.49 0.92
CA ALA A 240 8.36 -14.68 2.37
C ALA A 240 9.39 -13.74 3.03
N SER A 241 10.29 -13.11 2.25
CA SER A 241 11.26 -12.13 2.74
C SER A 241 10.78 -10.67 2.64
N THR A 242 9.59 -10.44 2.07
CA THR A 242 9.02 -9.08 2.01
C THR A 242 8.68 -8.62 3.43
N THR A 243 9.23 -7.48 3.84
CA THR A 243 9.04 -6.95 5.19
C THR A 243 7.75 -6.16 5.32
N ASP A 244 7.20 -6.08 6.53
CA ASP A 244 6.02 -5.25 6.84
C ASP A 244 6.24 -3.78 6.48
N ALA A 245 7.45 -3.27 6.61
CA ALA A 245 7.80 -1.91 6.21
C ALA A 245 7.68 -1.69 4.68
N ALA A 246 8.06 -2.69 3.87
CA ALA A 246 7.91 -2.64 2.43
C ALA A 246 6.42 -2.66 2.03
N VAL A 247 5.61 -3.49 2.70
CA VAL A 247 4.14 -3.52 2.50
C VAL A 247 3.51 -2.18 2.90
N ALA A 248 3.88 -1.65 4.07
CA ALA A 248 3.37 -0.36 4.56
C ALA A 248 3.68 0.79 3.58
N THR A 249 4.86 0.77 2.95
CA THR A 249 5.24 1.74 1.92
C THR A 249 4.40 1.55 0.64
N ALA A 250 4.18 0.31 0.21
CA ALA A 250 3.43 0.02 -1.02
C ALA A 250 1.94 0.37 -0.93
N ILE A 251 1.34 0.35 0.27
CA ILE A 251 -0.06 0.72 0.48
C ILE A 251 -0.28 2.21 0.78
N GLN A 252 0.79 3.00 0.94
CA GLN A 252 0.65 4.43 1.19
C GLN A 252 0.02 5.13 -0.02
N CYS A 253 -1.11 5.78 0.23
CA CYS A 253 -1.73 6.65 -0.75
C CYS A 253 -1.10 8.05 -0.64
N PRO A 254 -0.57 8.62 -1.72
CA PRO A 254 -0.09 10.00 -1.72
C PRO A 254 -1.19 10.96 -1.24
N PRO A 255 -0.84 11.99 -0.45
CA PRO A 255 -1.84 12.92 0.11
C PRO A 255 -2.60 13.70 -0.99
N ASP A 256 -2.00 13.84 -2.17
CA ASP A 256 -2.56 14.52 -3.34
C ASP A 256 -3.30 13.58 -4.30
N ALA A 257 -3.41 12.28 -3.99
CA ALA A 257 -4.01 11.30 -4.89
C ALA A 257 -5.46 11.65 -5.26
N ALA A 258 -6.25 12.17 -4.31
CA ALA A 258 -7.62 12.60 -4.57
C ALA A 258 -7.68 13.81 -5.51
N GLU A 259 -6.78 14.78 -5.34
CA GLU A 259 -6.70 15.96 -6.20
C GLU A 259 -6.26 15.58 -7.62
N GLN A 260 -5.23 14.74 -7.74
CA GLN A 260 -4.76 14.24 -9.03
C GLN A 260 -5.85 13.45 -9.76
N LEU A 261 -6.61 12.60 -9.06
CA LEU A 261 -7.72 11.87 -9.65
C LEU A 261 -8.80 12.81 -10.21
N GLU A 262 -9.19 13.84 -9.45
CA GLU A 262 -10.17 14.82 -9.93
C GLU A 262 -9.63 15.64 -11.12
N LYS A 263 -8.33 16.00 -11.11
CA LYS A 263 -7.67 16.64 -12.25
C LYS A 263 -7.70 15.74 -13.49
N GLN A 264 -7.36 14.47 -13.35
CA GLN A 264 -7.39 13.51 -14.47
C GLN A 264 -8.80 13.28 -15.00
N LYS A 265 -9.82 13.18 -14.12
CA LYS A 265 -11.22 13.07 -14.55
C LYS A 265 -11.64 14.29 -15.38
N LYS A 266 -11.26 15.51 -14.98
CA LYS A 266 -11.53 16.73 -15.74
C LYS A 266 -10.85 16.70 -17.11
N VAL A 267 -9.58 16.27 -17.17
CA VAL A 267 -8.85 16.14 -18.43
C VAL A 267 -9.50 15.10 -19.35
N VAL A 268 -9.85 13.92 -18.84
CA VAL A 268 -10.52 12.88 -19.63
C VAL A 268 -11.90 13.35 -20.11
N ALA A 269 -12.68 14.03 -19.26
CA ALA A 269 -13.96 14.59 -19.64
C ALA A 269 -13.82 15.64 -20.74
N HIS A 270 -12.81 16.51 -20.63
CA HIS A 270 -12.48 17.48 -21.67
C HIS A 270 -12.11 16.77 -22.98
N LEU A 271 -11.12 15.87 -22.96
CA LEU A 271 -10.66 15.14 -24.14
C LEU A 271 -11.73 14.28 -24.83
N ARG A 272 -12.77 13.84 -24.10
CA ARG A 272 -13.92 13.11 -24.70
C ARG A 272 -14.87 14.02 -25.47
N VAL A 273 -14.93 15.29 -25.10
CA VAL A 273 -15.83 16.29 -25.71
C VAL A 273 -15.06 17.10 -26.75
N SER A 274 -13.76 17.31 -26.57
CA SER A 274 -12.89 17.98 -27.53
C SER A 274 -12.78 17.13 -28.80
N ASP A 275 -13.14 17.71 -29.95
CA ASP A 275 -12.72 17.21 -31.25
C ASP A 275 -11.35 17.84 -31.57
N PRO A 276 -10.24 17.07 -31.56
CA PRO A 276 -8.91 17.61 -31.83
C PRO A 276 -8.80 18.30 -33.20
N THR A 277 -9.66 17.91 -34.15
CA THR A 277 -9.74 18.53 -35.47
C THR A 277 -10.33 19.92 -35.39
N GLN A 278 -11.40 20.09 -34.59
CA GLN A 278 -12.07 21.37 -34.38
C GLN A 278 -11.18 22.32 -33.57
N GLU A 279 -10.54 21.82 -32.51
CA GLU A 279 -9.63 22.63 -31.67
C GLU A 279 -8.40 23.09 -32.47
N LYS A 280 -7.83 22.22 -33.31
CA LYS A 280 -6.77 22.58 -34.25
C LYS A 280 -7.23 23.66 -35.23
N ALA A 281 -8.43 23.52 -35.80
CA ALA A 281 -8.96 24.52 -36.74
C ALA A 281 -9.15 25.89 -36.07
N GLN A 282 -9.68 25.92 -34.84
CA GLN A 282 -9.82 27.16 -34.06
C GLN A 282 -8.48 27.80 -33.75
N LEU A 283 -7.46 27.02 -33.35
CA LEU A 283 -6.13 27.56 -33.06
C LEU A 283 -5.43 28.12 -34.32
N ILE A 284 -5.65 27.49 -35.48
CA ILE A 284 -5.16 28.03 -36.76
C ILE A 284 -5.86 29.36 -37.09
N GLU A 285 -7.19 29.43 -36.94
CA GLU A 285 -7.95 30.66 -37.19
C GLU A 285 -7.50 31.81 -36.28
N ILE A 286 -7.29 31.53 -34.98
CA ILE A 286 -6.76 32.52 -34.03
C ILE A 286 -5.34 32.94 -34.43
N SER A 287 -4.48 31.99 -34.82
CA SER A 287 -3.12 32.31 -35.27
C SER A 287 -3.14 33.21 -36.50
N GLU A 288 -3.94 32.89 -37.51
CA GLU A 288 -4.08 33.67 -38.74
C GLU A 288 -4.60 35.09 -38.45
N ALA A 289 -5.59 35.22 -37.56
CA ALA A 289 -6.10 36.51 -37.12
C ALA A 289 -5.03 37.35 -36.41
N LEU A 290 -4.25 36.74 -35.52
CA LEU A 290 -3.15 37.42 -34.82
C LEU A 290 -2.03 37.82 -35.78
N THR A 291 -1.69 36.98 -36.75
CA THR A 291 -0.72 37.33 -37.81
C THR A 291 -1.22 38.50 -38.65
N MET A 292 -2.49 38.49 -39.08
CA MET A 292 -3.06 39.62 -39.83
C MET A 292 -3.02 40.93 -39.04
N ILE A 293 -3.30 40.89 -37.72
CA ILE A 293 -3.19 42.06 -36.85
C ILE A 293 -1.73 42.52 -36.75
N ALA A 294 -0.78 41.60 -36.56
CA ALA A 294 0.63 41.91 -36.49
C ALA A 294 1.14 42.56 -37.79
N ASP A 295 0.85 41.96 -38.93
CA ASP A 295 1.23 42.49 -40.26
C ASP A 295 0.63 43.88 -40.51
N HIS A 296 -0.61 44.10 -40.07
CA HIS A 296 -1.26 45.42 -40.18
C HIS A 296 -0.56 46.46 -39.31
N LEU A 297 -0.20 46.11 -38.07
CA LEU A 297 0.52 47.00 -37.16
C LEU A 297 1.93 47.29 -37.67
N GLU A 298 2.64 46.32 -38.23
CA GLU A 298 3.94 46.52 -38.88
C GLU A 298 3.81 47.46 -40.08
N THR A 299 2.80 47.27 -40.94
CA THR A 299 2.53 48.17 -42.08
C THR A 299 2.24 49.60 -41.62
N LEU A 300 1.50 49.75 -40.51
CA LEU A 300 1.25 51.08 -39.93
C LEU A 300 2.55 51.69 -39.39
N ASP A 301 3.38 50.94 -38.67
CA ASP A 301 4.66 51.43 -38.16
C ASP A 301 5.61 51.83 -39.30
N GLU A 302 5.64 51.10 -40.41
CA GLU A 302 6.43 51.48 -41.59
C GLU A 302 5.99 52.81 -42.20
N LYS A 303 4.68 53.09 -42.22
CA LYS A 303 4.12 54.29 -42.86
C LYS A 303 4.06 55.51 -41.95
N VAL A 304 3.80 55.32 -40.67
CA VAL A 304 3.58 56.42 -39.71
C VAL A 304 4.41 56.31 -38.44
N GLY A 305 5.26 55.30 -38.32
CA GLY A 305 6.14 55.12 -37.18
C GLY A 305 7.34 56.06 -37.20
N VAL A 306 8.20 55.89 -36.20
CA VAL A 306 9.32 56.79 -35.91
C VAL A 306 10.28 56.92 -37.10
N ARG A 307 10.42 55.88 -37.92
CA ARG A 307 11.28 55.91 -39.11
C ARG A 307 10.69 56.80 -40.20
N ALA A 308 9.39 56.67 -40.48
CA ALA A 308 8.70 57.51 -41.46
C ALA A 308 8.68 58.97 -41.03
N GLU A 309 8.45 59.24 -39.74
CA GLU A 309 8.51 60.60 -39.18
C GLU A 309 9.90 61.23 -39.38
N LYS A 310 10.97 60.50 -39.08
CA LYS A 310 12.35 60.98 -39.29
C LYS A 310 12.65 61.25 -40.76
N GLN A 311 12.23 60.35 -41.66
CA GLN A 311 12.42 60.53 -43.10
C GLN A 311 11.67 61.77 -43.61
N LEU A 312 10.43 61.99 -43.15
CA LEU A 312 9.67 63.18 -43.50
C LEU A 312 10.37 64.45 -43.00
N ALA A 313 10.86 64.45 -41.76
CA ALA A 313 11.60 65.59 -41.19
C ALA A 313 12.87 65.91 -41.99
N GLU A 314 13.62 64.89 -42.42
CA GLU A 314 14.79 65.04 -43.30
C GLU A 314 14.40 65.62 -44.67
N LEU A 315 13.35 65.09 -45.31
CA LEU A 315 12.86 65.59 -46.60
C LEU A 315 12.40 67.05 -46.52
N VAL A 316 11.73 67.44 -45.43
CA VAL A 316 11.32 68.83 -45.20
C VAL A 316 12.54 69.73 -45.06
N LYS A 317 13.53 69.33 -44.25
CA LYS A 317 14.78 70.08 -44.07
C LYS A 317 15.55 70.22 -45.38
N ASP A 318 15.68 69.16 -46.15
CA ASP A 318 16.38 69.17 -47.44
C ASP A 318 15.66 70.07 -48.45
N ALA A 319 14.33 70.06 -48.47
CA ALA A 319 13.54 70.95 -49.32
C ALA A 319 13.71 72.43 -48.93
N ASP A 320 13.75 72.74 -47.64
CA ASP A 320 13.96 74.11 -47.17
C ASP A 320 15.38 74.59 -47.51
N ILE A 321 16.42 73.76 -47.28
CA ILE A 321 17.81 74.07 -47.66
C ILE A 321 17.94 74.27 -49.18
N ALA A 322 17.38 73.38 -49.99
CA ALA A 322 17.45 73.49 -51.44
C ALA A 322 16.73 74.76 -51.94
N GLN A 323 15.61 75.14 -51.30
CA GLN A 323 14.90 76.38 -51.63
C GLN A 323 15.69 77.63 -51.24
N GLU A 324 16.34 77.64 -50.08
CA GLU A 324 17.23 78.74 -49.66
C GLU A 324 18.42 78.89 -50.61
N ALA A 325 19.05 77.79 -51.00
CA ALA A 325 20.14 77.77 -51.95
C ALA A 325 19.71 78.31 -53.33
N ALA A 326 18.54 77.89 -53.83
CA ALA A 326 17.98 78.39 -55.08
C ALA A 326 17.65 79.89 -55.00
N ASN A 327 17.11 80.37 -53.87
CA ASN A 327 16.84 81.79 -53.65
C ASN A 327 18.13 82.62 -53.63
N LEU A 328 19.20 82.12 -52.98
CA LEU A 328 20.49 82.79 -52.93
C LEU A 328 21.15 82.86 -54.32
N ALA A 329 21.17 81.74 -55.05
CA ALA A 329 21.67 81.71 -56.42
C ALA A 329 20.92 82.70 -57.32
N SER A 330 19.59 82.76 -57.18
CA SER A 330 18.75 83.72 -57.89
C SER A 330 19.14 85.17 -57.61
N ARG A 331 19.31 85.52 -56.33
CA ARG A 331 19.68 86.88 -55.92
C ARG A 331 21.05 87.29 -56.45
N GLN A 332 22.00 86.35 -56.53
CA GLN A 332 23.33 86.61 -57.07
C GLN A 332 23.30 86.79 -58.59
N THR A 333 22.62 85.89 -59.32
CA THR A 333 22.56 85.90 -60.79
C THR A 333 21.79 87.12 -61.34
N PHE A 334 20.77 87.60 -60.61
CA PHE A 334 19.88 88.68 -61.08
C PHE A 334 20.03 89.99 -60.30
N ALA A 335 21.13 90.19 -59.58
CA ALA A 335 21.37 91.40 -58.78
C ALA A 335 21.29 92.71 -59.59
N ASN A 336 21.55 92.66 -60.89
CA ASN A 336 21.54 93.81 -61.81
C ASN A 336 20.22 93.97 -62.57
N GLU A 337 19.21 93.16 -62.29
CA GLU A 337 17.91 93.28 -62.97
C GLU A 337 17.02 94.37 -62.34
N PRO A 338 16.14 95.04 -63.11
CA PRO A 338 15.40 96.21 -62.62
C PRO A 338 14.35 95.93 -61.52
N LEU A 339 13.91 94.67 -61.40
CA LEU A 339 12.93 94.24 -60.42
C LEU A 339 13.59 93.31 -59.41
N SER A 340 13.26 93.48 -58.13
CA SER A 340 13.71 92.57 -57.07
C SER A 340 12.99 91.22 -57.15
N GLU A 341 13.56 90.19 -56.51
CA GLU A 341 12.95 88.85 -56.37
C GLU A 341 12.70 88.12 -57.71
N VAL A 342 13.45 88.47 -58.76
CA VAL A 342 13.57 87.65 -59.98
C VAL A 342 14.12 86.29 -59.59
N GLY A 343 13.43 85.22 -60.01
CA GLY A 343 13.70 83.81 -59.68
C GLY A 343 13.15 83.31 -58.33
N SER A 344 12.39 84.13 -57.60
CA SER A 344 11.51 83.68 -56.52
C SER A 344 10.43 82.71 -57.01
N SER A 345 9.73 82.04 -56.09
CA SER A 345 8.61 81.13 -56.43
C SER A 345 7.50 81.83 -57.21
N ALA A 346 7.13 83.06 -56.82
CA ALA A 346 6.13 83.86 -57.52
C ALA A 346 6.57 84.25 -58.93
N TRP A 347 7.84 84.62 -59.10
CA TRP A 347 8.41 84.92 -60.42
C TRP A 347 8.47 83.67 -61.31
N LYS A 348 8.85 82.50 -60.75
CA LYS A 348 8.87 81.23 -61.49
C LYS A 348 7.47 80.81 -61.94
N ALA A 349 6.45 81.01 -61.12
CA ALA A 349 5.06 80.75 -61.50
C ALA A 349 4.64 81.63 -62.69
N LEU A 350 5.02 82.91 -62.68
CA LEU A 350 4.81 83.82 -63.81
C LEU A 350 5.58 83.35 -65.06
N TRP A 351 6.84 82.93 -64.90
CA TRP A 351 7.68 82.45 -66.00
C TRP A 351 7.12 81.18 -66.65
N ASN A 352 6.67 80.21 -65.86
CA ASN A 352 6.07 78.97 -66.36
C ASN A 352 4.72 79.23 -67.04
N ALA A 353 3.94 80.19 -66.54
CA ALA A 353 2.72 80.63 -67.21
C ALA A 353 3.04 81.31 -68.55
N ALA A 354 4.11 82.11 -68.61
CA ALA A 354 4.60 82.72 -69.83
C ALA A 354 5.07 81.66 -70.85
N GLU A 355 5.80 80.64 -70.40
CA GLU A 355 6.19 79.49 -71.23
C GLU A 355 4.96 78.77 -71.80
N SER A 356 3.98 78.51 -70.94
CA SER A 356 2.73 77.83 -71.32
C SER A 356 1.95 78.64 -72.36
N TYR A 357 1.88 79.96 -72.19
CA TYR A 357 1.25 80.85 -73.16
C TYR A 357 2.07 80.98 -74.45
N SER A 358 3.41 80.94 -74.36
CA SER A 358 4.28 80.94 -75.54
C SER A 358 4.02 79.76 -76.45
N LYS A 359 3.68 78.57 -75.92
CA LYS A 359 3.31 77.40 -76.74
C LYS A 359 2.01 77.61 -77.53
N VAL A 360 1.17 78.54 -77.12
CA VAL A 360 -0.06 78.92 -77.84
C VAL A 360 0.21 80.07 -78.82
N ALA A 361 0.99 81.06 -78.41
CA ALA A 361 1.32 82.23 -79.22
C ALA A 361 2.35 81.93 -80.33
N TYR A 362 3.27 80.99 -80.08
CA TYR A 362 4.32 80.51 -80.97
C TYR A 362 4.38 78.97 -80.96
N PRO A 363 3.46 78.27 -81.63
CA PRO A 363 3.32 76.81 -81.54
C PRO A 363 4.55 76.02 -82.05
N ASP A 364 5.27 76.57 -83.03
CA ASP A 364 6.39 75.91 -83.71
C ASP A 364 7.77 76.33 -83.19
N HIS A 365 7.84 77.04 -82.05
CA HIS A 365 9.08 77.57 -81.50
C HIS A 365 9.26 77.24 -80.01
N GLU A 366 10.52 77.00 -79.61
CA GLU A 366 10.87 76.81 -78.20
C GLU A 366 10.83 78.13 -77.43
N PHE A 367 10.54 78.05 -76.13
CA PHE A 367 10.54 79.20 -75.25
C PHE A 367 11.91 79.41 -74.58
N PRO A 368 12.43 80.64 -74.54
CA PRO A 368 11.88 81.87 -75.13
C PRO A 368 12.16 81.96 -76.64
N TYR A 369 11.16 82.38 -77.42
CA TYR A 369 11.35 82.68 -78.83
C TYR A 369 12.01 84.06 -79.00
N THR A 370 13.29 84.07 -79.39
CA THR A 370 14.14 85.28 -79.42
C THR A 370 14.64 85.68 -80.82
N SER A 371 14.03 85.15 -81.89
CA SER A 371 14.41 85.48 -83.27
C SER A 371 13.98 86.90 -83.70
N ASP A 372 14.49 87.38 -84.83
CA ASP A 372 14.22 88.73 -85.34
C ASP A 372 12.72 88.97 -85.55
N GLY A 373 12.20 90.08 -85.03
CA GLY A 373 10.76 90.40 -85.01
C GLY A 373 9.93 89.72 -83.91
N ALA A 374 10.53 88.96 -82.99
CA ALA A 374 9.81 88.32 -81.89
C ALA A 374 9.16 89.33 -80.94
N VAL A 375 7.93 89.02 -80.50
CA VAL A 375 7.13 89.81 -79.55
C VAL A 375 7.10 89.11 -78.20
N CYS A 376 7.41 89.84 -77.14
CA CYS A 376 7.42 89.34 -75.76
C CYS A 376 6.03 88.87 -75.32
N VAL A 377 5.90 87.62 -74.92
CA VAL A 377 4.63 87.02 -74.46
C VAL A 377 4.08 87.63 -73.15
N LEU A 378 4.91 88.36 -72.40
CA LEU A 378 4.52 89.01 -71.14
C LEU A 378 4.02 90.45 -71.33
N CYS A 379 4.70 91.26 -72.14
CA CYS A 379 4.40 92.69 -72.31
C CYS A 379 3.94 93.10 -73.72
N GLN A 380 3.95 92.16 -74.68
CA GLN A 380 3.51 92.35 -76.07
C GLN A 380 4.34 93.38 -76.87
N GLN A 381 5.57 93.68 -76.44
CA GLN A 381 6.51 94.55 -77.14
C GLN A 381 7.50 93.73 -77.99
N GLN A 382 7.99 94.30 -79.10
CA GLN A 382 9.09 93.70 -79.87
C GLN A 382 10.36 93.60 -79.01
N LEU A 383 11.04 92.46 -79.10
CA LEU A 383 12.23 92.18 -78.30
C LEU A 383 13.46 92.90 -78.88
N GLY A 384 14.01 93.83 -78.10
CA GLY A 384 15.34 94.39 -78.35
C GLY A 384 16.46 93.44 -77.89
N THR A 385 17.70 93.74 -78.27
CA THR A 385 18.89 92.91 -77.97
C THR A 385 19.08 92.62 -76.48
N ASP A 386 18.85 93.62 -75.61
CA ASP A 386 18.98 93.47 -74.16
C ASP A 386 17.87 92.57 -73.57
N ALA A 387 16.67 92.63 -74.16
CA ALA A 387 15.54 91.81 -73.74
C ALA A 387 15.73 90.34 -74.14
N VAL A 388 16.28 90.08 -75.33
CA VAL A 388 16.67 88.74 -75.78
C VAL A 388 17.67 88.11 -74.79
N GLY A 389 18.79 88.79 -74.52
CA GLY A 389 19.80 88.26 -73.61
C GLY A 389 19.28 88.08 -72.17
N ARG A 390 18.32 88.91 -71.73
CA ARG A 390 17.66 88.73 -70.43
C ARG A 390 16.77 87.50 -70.39
N LEU A 391 15.92 87.28 -71.41
CA LEU A 391 15.04 86.11 -71.48
C LEU A 391 15.84 84.81 -71.56
N GLU A 392 16.95 84.79 -72.28
CA GLU A 392 17.85 83.63 -72.36
C GLU A 392 18.51 83.33 -71.01
N ARG A 393 18.98 84.34 -70.27
CA ARG A 393 19.51 84.15 -68.90
C ARG A 393 18.45 83.64 -67.93
N PHE A 394 17.21 84.15 -68.05
CA PHE A 394 16.08 83.69 -67.26
C PHE A 394 15.75 82.22 -67.55
N GLN A 395 15.71 81.84 -68.82
CA GLN A 395 15.50 80.45 -69.20
C GLN A 395 16.63 79.55 -68.73
N GLN A 396 17.88 79.99 -68.89
CA GLN A 396 19.04 79.23 -68.42
C GLN A 396 18.98 78.97 -66.92
N PHE A 397 18.60 79.96 -66.11
CA PHE A 397 18.43 79.78 -64.65
C PHE A 397 17.30 78.82 -64.28
N VAL A 398 16.19 78.83 -65.03
CA VAL A 398 15.06 77.92 -64.78
C VAL A 398 15.42 76.48 -65.17
N VAL A 399 16.22 76.31 -66.21
CA VAL A 399 16.75 75.01 -66.65
C VAL A 399 17.95 74.55 -65.79
N ASP A 400 18.65 75.48 -65.14
CA ASP A 400 19.83 75.16 -64.33
C ASP A 400 19.50 74.24 -63.16
N THR A 401 20.47 73.38 -62.86
CA THR A 401 20.36 72.21 -61.98
C THR A 401 19.89 72.57 -60.59
N THR A 402 20.31 73.71 -60.04
CA THR A 402 19.94 74.18 -58.70
C THR A 402 18.46 74.54 -58.58
N ALA A 403 17.85 75.12 -59.62
CA ALA A 403 16.43 75.42 -59.63
C ALA A 403 15.58 74.13 -59.77
N ALA A 404 16.05 73.18 -60.59
CA ALA A 404 15.42 71.87 -60.76
C ALA A 404 15.54 71.01 -59.48
N GLU A 405 16.65 71.07 -58.76
CA GLU A 405 16.86 70.36 -57.49
C GLU A 405 15.92 70.85 -56.39
N ALA A 406 15.76 72.17 -56.24
CA ALA A 406 14.80 72.73 -55.28
C ALA A 406 13.35 72.29 -55.58
N GLN A 407 12.96 72.25 -56.86
CA GLN A 407 11.62 71.83 -57.26
C GLN A 407 11.40 70.31 -57.08
N ARG A 408 12.44 69.49 -57.33
CA ARG A 408 12.42 68.05 -57.03
C ARG A 408 12.30 67.79 -55.52
N ALA A 409 13.01 68.55 -54.69
CA ALA A 409 12.92 68.42 -53.24
C ALA A 409 11.52 68.80 -52.71
N GLN A 410 10.91 69.86 -53.25
CA GLN A 410 9.52 70.23 -52.94
C GLN A 410 8.49 69.17 -53.38
N SER A 411 8.70 68.55 -54.54
CA SER A 411 7.80 67.49 -55.02
C SER A 411 7.89 66.24 -54.14
N LYS A 412 9.09 65.90 -53.63
CA LYS A 412 9.28 64.81 -52.67
C LYS A 412 8.62 65.10 -51.31
N ARG A 413 8.55 66.36 -50.90
CA ARG A 413 7.80 66.81 -49.71
C ARG A 413 6.29 66.73 -49.88
N ALA A 414 5.77 66.92 -51.10
CA ALA A 414 4.34 67.03 -51.37
C ALA A 414 3.64 65.70 -51.71
N LEU A 415 4.38 64.61 -51.89
CA LEU A 415 3.80 63.28 -52.06
C LEU A 415 3.19 62.82 -50.73
N PRO A 416 1.86 62.62 -50.64
CA PRO A 416 1.32 61.82 -49.57
C PRO A 416 1.72 60.37 -49.83
N SER A 417 2.46 59.76 -48.89
CA SER A 417 2.86 58.35 -48.88
C SER A 417 1.68 57.40 -48.88
#